data_AF-A0A6M1Z3P4-F1
#
_entry.id   AF-A0A6M1Z3P4-F1
#
_cell.length_a   1.000
_cell.length_b   1.000
_cell.length_c   1.000
_cell.angle_alpha   90.00
_cell.angle_beta   90.00
_cell.angle_gamma   90.00
#
_symmetry.space_group_name_H-M   'P 1'
#
loop_
_entity.id
_entity.type
_entity.pdbx_description
1 polymer ?
#
loop_
_entity_poly.entity_id
_entity_poly.type
_entity_poly.pdbx_seq_one_letter_code
_entity_poly.pdbx_strand_id
1 'polypeptide(L)'
;MAAPAPKRQYNQNVRNQLNNLKNQMNNWKNKQNQFTDIEAEQIRQTMNNLNKNCNQIGGQFSKDWNNFRKNLNNKLNNPKKMNNNDFKNFNNQIQQLMKDLK
;
A
#
# COMPACT_ATOMS: atom_id res chain seq x y z
N MET A 1 -10.95 -25.55 18.18
CA MET A 1 -10.30 -24.85 17.06
C MET A 1 -9.26 -23.91 17.66
N ALA A 2 -7.97 -24.10 17.38
CA ALA A 2 -6.93 -23.22 17.95
C ALA A 2 -7.01 -21.83 17.32
N ALA A 3 -7.11 -20.79 18.15
CA ALA A 3 -7.04 -19.41 17.67
C ALA A 3 -5.70 -19.19 16.95
N PRO A 4 -5.68 -18.59 15.75
CA PRO A 4 -4.44 -18.33 15.05
C PRO A 4 -3.55 -17.44 15.92
N ALA A 5 -2.27 -17.79 16.03
CA ALA A 5 -1.30 -17.02 16.79
C ALA A 5 -1.35 -15.53 16.38
N PRO A 6 -1.25 -14.57 17.33
CA PRO A 6 -1.49 -13.15 17.07
C PRO A 6 -0.74 -12.64 15.83
N LYS A 7 0.52 -13.05 15.65
CA LYS A 7 1.37 -12.70 14.49
C LYS A 7 0.76 -13.08 13.12
N ARG A 8 0.06 -14.21 13.00
CA ARG A 8 -0.61 -14.63 11.75
C ARG A 8 -1.79 -13.73 11.40
N GLN A 9 -2.52 -13.27 12.40
CA GLN A 9 -3.68 -12.38 12.22
C GLN A 9 -3.24 -10.97 11.79
N TYR A 10 -2.12 -10.47 12.33
CA TYR A 10 -1.51 -9.21 11.88
C TYR A 10 -1.04 -9.28 10.42
N ASN A 11 -0.32 -10.34 10.04
CA ASN A 11 0.16 -10.50 8.66
C ASN A 11 -1.00 -10.60 7.65
N GLN A 12 -2.09 -11.29 8.00
CA GLN A 12 -3.30 -11.33 7.16
C GLN A 12 -3.95 -9.95 7.03
N ASN A 13 -4.05 -9.18 8.11
CA ASN A 13 -4.64 -7.85 8.07
C ASN A 13 -3.82 -6.89 7.18
N VAL A 14 -2.49 -6.89 7.34
CA VAL A 14 -1.58 -6.11 6.47
C VAL A 14 -1.72 -6.54 5.01
N ARG A 15 -1.79 -7.85 4.74
CA ARG A 15 -1.96 -8.37 3.39
C ARG A 15 -3.29 -7.95 2.76
N ASN A 16 -4.38 -7.93 3.52
CA ASN A 16 -5.68 -7.47 3.06
C ASN A 16 -5.67 -5.97 2.76
N GLN A 17 -5.05 -5.17 3.62
CA GLN A 17 -4.90 -3.73 3.40
C GLN A 17 -4.00 -3.41 2.20
N LEU A 18 -2.92 -4.17 1.98
CA LEU A 18 -2.07 -4.07 0.79
C LEU A 18 -2.84 -4.42 -0.49
N ASN A 19 -3.70 -5.43 -0.45
CA ASN A 19 -4.60 -5.75 -1.55
C ASN A 19 -5.60 -4.62 -1.82
N ASN A 20 -6.18 -4.02 -0.77
CA ASN A 20 -7.06 -2.87 -0.93
C ASN A 20 -6.32 -1.70 -1.59
N LEU A 21 -5.10 -1.41 -1.13
CA LEU A 21 -4.26 -0.37 -1.70
C LEU A 21 -3.95 -0.63 -3.18
N LYS A 22 -3.62 -1.87 -3.53
CA LYS A 22 -3.42 -2.29 -4.93
C LYS A 22 -4.65 -2.00 -5.79
N ASN A 23 -5.83 -2.32 -5.29
CA ASN A 23 -7.09 -2.05 -5.99
C ASN A 23 -7.35 -0.55 -6.16
N GLN A 24 -7.10 0.25 -5.11
CA GLN A 24 -7.19 1.70 -5.17
C GLN A 24 -6.22 2.29 -6.20
N MET A 25 -4.96 1.82 -6.26
CA MET A 25 -4.01 2.25 -7.28
C MET A 25 -4.42 1.85 -8.70
N ASN A 26 -4.99 0.66 -8.88
CA ASN A 26 -5.49 0.25 -10.20
C ASN A 26 -6.70 1.10 -10.61
N ASN A 27 -7.60 1.42 -9.68
CA ASN A 27 -8.70 2.35 -9.94
C ASN A 27 -8.17 3.74 -10.29
N TRP A 28 -7.17 4.25 -9.56
CA TRP A 28 -6.49 5.50 -9.89
C TRP A 28 -5.89 5.46 -11.30
N LYS A 29 -5.17 4.38 -11.66
CA LYS A 29 -4.64 4.20 -13.01
C LYS A 29 -5.74 4.29 -14.08
N ASN A 30 -6.86 3.61 -13.86
CA ASN A 30 -7.97 3.58 -14.82
C ASN A 30 -8.71 4.93 -14.90
N LYS A 31 -8.78 5.65 -13.77
CA LYS A 31 -9.48 6.94 -13.63
C LYS A 31 -8.52 8.10 -13.49
N GLN A 32 -7.31 8.04 -14.05
CA GLN A 32 -6.28 9.02 -13.77
C GLN A 32 -6.71 10.46 -14.10
N ASN A 33 -7.51 10.63 -15.15
CA ASN A 33 -8.07 11.93 -15.57
C ASN A 33 -9.19 12.44 -14.67
N GLN A 34 -9.82 11.56 -13.88
CA GLN A 34 -10.91 11.83 -12.96
C GLN A 34 -10.48 11.65 -11.50
N PHE A 35 -9.19 11.43 -11.26
CA PHE A 35 -8.69 11.14 -9.94
C PHE A 35 -8.88 12.36 -9.04
N THR A 36 -9.67 12.17 -7.99
CA THR A 36 -10.06 13.26 -7.09
C THR A 36 -9.17 13.32 -5.87
N ASP A 37 -9.12 14.47 -5.22
CA ASP A 37 -8.44 14.64 -3.93
C ASP A 37 -9.00 13.69 -2.86
N ILE A 38 -10.29 13.32 -2.96
CA ILE A 38 -10.95 12.35 -2.09
C ILE A 38 -10.32 10.96 -2.26
N GLU A 39 -10.12 10.49 -3.49
CA GLU A 39 -9.46 9.20 -3.75
C GLU A 39 -7.99 9.23 -3.28
N ALA A 40 -7.31 10.36 -3.45
CA ALA A 40 -5.96 10.54 -2.93
C ALA A 40 -5.92 10.41 -1.40
N GLU A 41 -6.89 11.02 -0.72
CA GLU A 41 -7.02 10.98 0.73
C GLU A 41 -7.37 9.57 1.24
N GLN A 42 -8.25 8.84 0.55
CA GLN A 42 -8.53 7.44 0.87
C GLN A 42 -7.28 6.55 0.80
N ILE A 43 -6.42 6.77 -0.21
CA ILE A 43 -5.14 6.07 -0.32
C ILE A 43 -4.22 6.45 0.84
N ARG A 44 -4.13 7.74 1.19
CA ARG A 44 -3.33 8.21 2.35
C ARG A 44 -3.82 7.61 3.67
N GLN A 45 -5.13 7.55 3.89
CA GLN A 45 -5.72 6.94 5.08
C GLN A 45 -5.40 5.43 5.15
N THR A 46 -5.56 4.72 4.03
CA THR A 46 -5.20 3.30 3.92
C THR A 46 -3.72 3.08 4.25
N MET A 47 -2.82 3.92 3.72
CA MET A 47 -1.39 3.88 4.04
C MET A 47 -1.10 4.19 5.52
N ASN A 48 -1.77 5.17 6.11
CA ASN A 48 -1.59 5.50 7.53
C ASN A 48 -2.00 4.34 8.44
N ASN A 49 -3.10 3.66 8.11
CA ASN A 49 -3.56 2.47 8.82
C ASN A 49 -2.57 1.31 8.66
N LEU A 50 -2.10 1.05 7.43
CA LEU A 50 -1.04 0.07 7.16
C LEU A 50 0.22 0.38 7.96
N ASN A 51 0.64 1.64 8.05
CA ASN A 51 1.88 2.03 8.72
C ASN A 51 1.92 1.59 10.19
N LYS A 52 0.80 1.67 10.90
CA LYS A 52 0.71 1.21 12.29
C LYS A 52 1.02 -0.29 12.39
N ASN A 53 0.46 -1.08 11.47
CA ASN A 53 0.65 -2.52 11.42
C ASN A 53 2.03 -2.91 10.88
N CYS A 54 2.55 -2.20 9.87
CA CYS A 54 3.89 -2.43 9.30
C CYS A 54 5.01 -2.15 10.30
N ASN A 55 4.84 -1.15 11.18
CA ASN A 55 5.79 -0.87 12.26
C ASN A 55 5.89 -2.02 13.28
N GLN A 56 4.82 -2.80 13.47
CA GLN A 56 4.84 -3.96 14.36
C GLN A 56 5.56 -5.17 13.76
N ILE A 57 5.60 -5.28 12.44
CA ILE A 57 6.34 -6.35 11.74
C ILE A 57 7.85 -6.09 11.84
N GLY A 58 8.27 -4.83 11.73
CA GLY A 58 9.67 -4.43 11.86
C GLY A 58 10.58 -4.94 10.74
N GLY A 59 11.89 -4.80 10.94
CA GLY A 59 12.91 -5.32 10.02
C GLY A 59 12.93 -4.67 8.63
N GLN A 60 13.26 -5.48 7.61
CA GLN A 60 13.37 -5.04 6.21
C GLN A 60 12.01 -4.63 5.65
N PHE A 61 10.93 -5.32 6.04
CA PHE A 61 9.56 -5.02 5.62
C PHE A 61 9.14 -3.58 5.97
N SER A 62 9.43 -3.12 7.20
CA SER A 62 9.11 -1.75 7.61
C SER A 62 9.89 -0.70 6.81
N LYS A 63 11.15 -0.98 6.44
CA LYS A 63 11.97 -0.10 5.59
C LYS A 63 11.38 -0.01 4.17
N ASP A 64 11.06 -1.14 3.57
CA ASP A 64 10.49 -1.19 2.22
C ASP A 64 9.11 -0.54 2.17
N TRP A 65 8.29 -0.75 3.20
CA TRP A 65 7.02 -0.06 3.36
C TRP A 65 7.18 1.46 3.47
N ASN A 66 8.11 1.94 4.29
CA ASN A 66 8.36 3.38 4.44
C ASN A 66 8.83 4.02 3.13
N ASN A 67 9.70 3.34 2.38
CA ASN A 67 10.15 3.78 1.06
C ASN A 67 8.99 3.84 0.06
N PHE A 68 8.19 2.78 -0.02
CA PHE A 68 6.99 2.72 -0.85
C PHE A 68 6.01 3.86 -0.51
N ARG A 69 5.71 4.05 0.78
CA ARG A 69 4.79 5.09 1.27
C ARG A 69 5.27 6.49 0.90
N LYS A 70 6.56 6.78 1.09
CA LYS A 70 7.16 8.08 0.75
C LYS A 70 7.05 8.35 -0.75
N ASN A 71 7.37 7.36 -1.58
CA ASN A 71 7.26 7.47 -3.03
C ASN A 71 5.81 7.66 -3.48
N LEU A 72 4.87 6.91 -2.91
CA LEU A 72 3.45 7.04 -3.26
C LEU A 72 2.89 8.39 -2.82
N ASN A 73 3.21 8.88 -1.62
CA ASN A 73 2.81 10.21 -1.15
C ASN A 73 3.30 11.32 -2.06
N ASN A 74 4.56 11.25 -2.53
CA ASN A 74 5.08 12.21 -3.49
C ASN A 74 4.29 12.21 -4.80
N LYS A 75 3.85 11.04 -5.26
CA LYS A 75 3.03 10.92 -6.48
C LYS A 75 1.58 11.35 -6.25
N LEU A 76 1.00 11.08 -5.07
CA LEU A 76 -0.34 11.55 -4.69
C LEU A 76 -0.42 13.08 -4.59
N ASN A 77 0.69 13.77 -4.28
CA ASN A 77 0.74 15.22 -4.34
C ASN A 77 0.77 15.77 -5.78
N ASN A 78 1.11 14.95 -6.76
CA ASN A 78 1.13 15.32 -8.18
C ASN A 78 0.54 14.20 -9.06
N PRO A 79 -0.77 13.90 -8.90
CA PRO A 79 -1.33 12.67 -9.45
C PRO A 79 -1.38 12.64 -10.98
N LYS A 80 -1.43 13.82 -11.60
CA LYS A 80 -1.37 14.01 -13.06
C LYS A 80 0.00 13.68 -13.67
N LYS A 81 1.08 13.63 -12.86
CA LYS A 81 2.44 13.30 -13.31
C LYS A 81 2.77 11.81 -13.18
N MET A 82 1.85 11.00 -12.67
CA MET A 82 2.05 9.57 -12.55
C MET A 82 1.92 8.92 -13.92
N ASN A 83 2.81 8.01 -14.28
CA ASN A 83 2.72 7.30 -15.55
C ASN A 83 2.48 5.80 -15.33
N ASN A 84 2.17 5.08 -16.41
CA ASN A 84 1.94 3.63 -16.35
C ASN A 84 3.13 2.86 -15.74
N ASN A 85 4.36 3.37 -15.90
CA ASN A 85 5.55 2.75 -15.35
C ASN A 85 5.63 2.93 -13.82
N ASP A 86 5.24 4.09 -13.31
CA ASP A 86 5.08 4.34 -11.87
C ASP A 86 4.06 3.35 -11.28
N PHE A 87 2.87 3.24 -11.87
CA PHE A 87 1.85 2.29 -11.41
C PHE A 87 2.36 0.83 -11.41
N LYS A 88 3.12 0.45 -12.45
CA LYS A 88 3.75 -0.88 -12.52
C LYS A 88 4.76 -1.07 -11.39
N ASN A 89 5.59 -0.07 -11.13
CA ASN A 89 6.59 -0.11 -10.06
C ASN A 89 5.92 -0.24 -8.69
N PHE A 90 4.90 0.57 -8.39
CA PHE A 90 4.15 0.46 -7.14
C PHE A 90 3.43 -0.88 -7.00
N ASN A 91 2.84 -1.41 -8.07
CA ASN A 91 2.23 -2.73 -8.04
C ASN A 91 3.27 -3.83 -7.72
N ASN A 92 4.47 -3.74 -8.30
CA ASN A 92 5.57 -4.66 -7.99
C ASN A 92 6.01 -4.54 -6.52
N GLN A 93 6.14 -3.31 -6.00
CA GLN A 93 6.49 -3.06 -4.60
C GLN A 93 5.43 -3.63 -3.64
N ILE A 94 4.14 -3.43 -3.91
CA ILE A 94 3.06 -4.04 -3.11
C ILE A 94 3.14 -5.57 -3.15
N GLN A 95 3.39 -6.16 -4.33
CA GLN A 95 3.54 -7.62 -4.44
C GLN A 95 4.75 -8.14 -3.66
N GLN A 96 5.86 -7.40 -3.65
CA GLN A 96 7.04 -7.77 -2.87
C GLN A 96 6.73 -7.71 -1.37
N LEU A 97 6.13 -6.62 -0.89
CA LEU A 97 5.68 -6.49 0.50
C LEU A 97 4.75 -7.65 0.89
N MET A 98 3.80 -8.03 0.04
CA MET A 98 2.93 -9.18 0.30
C MET A 98 3.69 -10.52 0.39
N LYS A 99 4.79 -10.69 -0.34
CA LYS A 99 5.64 -11.89 -0.28
C LYS A 99 6.45 -11.93 1.01
N ASP A 100 6.90 -10.78 1.49
CA ASP A 100 7.68 -10.65 2.72
C ASP A 100 6.85 -10.92 3.99
N LEU A 101 5.50 -10.90 3.89
CA LEU A 101 4.56 -11.22 4.97
C LEU A 101 4.35 -12.73 5.23
N LYS A 102 5.16 -13.61 4.63
CA LYS A 102 5.03 -15.08 4.75
C LYS A 102 5.33 -15.62 6.14
#